data_AF-A4HRP0-F1
#
_entry.id   AF-A4HRP0-F1
#
_cell.length_a   1.000
_cell.length_b   1.000
_cell.length_c   1.000
_cell.angle_alpha   90.00
_cell.angle_beta   90.00
_cell.angle_gamma   90.00
#
_symmetry.space_group_name_H-M   'P 1'
#
loop_
_entity.id
_entity.type
_entity.pdbx_description
1 polymer ?
#
loop_
_entity_poly.entity_id
_entity_poly.type
_entity_poly.pdbx_seq_one_letter_code
_entity_poly.pdbx_strand_id
1 'polypeptide(L)'
;MVRADPICTAIHFAPILVLLTVHCSSGRWPTDADCAERVMRYGFSVALCAERPASVLTHLFVHISSKHLLSNVFSFAATLAEFGDVAGSAAEGAVTRRRVTSRDDEEPSASGGAAGSSAAHRMASEMRAILGQRSRVQACVRSAGALFVWAVGGAAGGLGCQMLYNNFTLALRRQCAARAAAAVADAKRKATWGASDGRILASLSRVAEALRQRAEACNSMLAVSAQEAVNDAMLMCGASAGICALSGFSAAYYGRFITAFCLVVPEALLLTKDLINRYIALLAPSLGATDYAAEAERRALRSTWRILVPVQSVGHAAHVGGFMVGLGMGYCWLWVRKCRRLRLAQSRRRAAQWLPRPGMQTYVHARSRF
;
A
#
# COMPACT_ATOMS: atom_id res chain seq x y z
N MET A 1 -23.47 24.85 -16.57
CA MET A 1 -23.31 23.43 -16.17
C MET A 1 -22.28 22.79 -17.08
N VAL A 2 -21.14 22.31 -16.56
CA VAL A 2 -20.25 21.46 -17.36
C VAL A 2 -20.94 20.10 -17.48
N ARG A 3 -21.47 19.76 -18.66
CA ARG A 3 -21.97 18.40 -18.93
C ARG A 3 -20.76 17.46 -18.90
N ALA A 4 -20.81 16.45 -18.05
CA ALA A 4 -19.87 15.33 -18.15
C ALA A 4 -20.16 14.62 -19.48
N ASP A 5 -19.13 14.47 -20.32
CA ASP A 5 -19.25 13.63 -21.52
C ASP A 5 -19.38 12.16 -21.04
N PRO A 6 -20.50 11.48 -21.35
CA PRO A 6 -20.70 10.10 -20.93
C PRO A 6 -19.60 9.16 -21.46
N ILE A 7 -19.02 9.47 -22.63
CA ILE A 7 -17.94 8.67 -23.22
C ILE A 7 -16.65 8.84 -22.42
N CYS A 8 -16.29 10.08 -22.06
CA CYS A 8 -15.13 10.32 -21.19
C CYS A 8 -15.30 9.63 -19.84
N THR A 9 -16.51 9.68 -19.28
CA THR A 9 -16.84 9.01 -18.01
C THR A 9 -16.68 7.50 -18.14
N ALA A 10 -17.18 6.89 -19.21
CA ALA A 10 -17.03 5.46 -19.46
C ALA A 10 -15.56 5.05 -19.62
N ILE A 11 -14.77 5.84 -20.35
CA ILE A 11 -13.31 5.62 -20.48
C ILE A 11 -12.64 5.70 -19.11
N HIS A 12 -12.98 6.69 -18.29
CA HIS A 12 -12.40 6.90 -16.96
C HIS A 12 -12.61 5.70 -16.04
N PHE A 13 -13.80 5.10 -16.07
CA PHE A 13 -14.12 3.90 -15.29
C PHE A 13 -13.84 2.57 -16.02
N ALA A 14 -13.20 2.60 -17.19
CA ALA A 14 -12.87 1.40 -17.96
C ALA A 14 -12.09 0.33 -17.16
N PRO A 15 -11.15 0.66 -16.24
CA PRO A 15 -10.48 -0.37 -15.42
C PRO A 15 -11.46 -1.21 -14.59
N ILE A 16 -12.55 -0.62 -14.10
CA ILE A 16 -13.61 -1.35 -13.38
C ILE A 16 -14.38 -2.25 -14.33
N LEU A 17 -14.69 -1.77 -15.54
CA LEU A 17 -15.35 -2.58 -16.56
C LEU A 17 -14.50 -3.79 -16.95
N VAL A 18 -13.18 -3.64 -17.04
CA VAL A 18 -12.27 -4.76 -17.26
C VAL A 18 -12.36 -5.78 -16.13
N LEU A 19 -12.33 -5.34 -14.86
CA LEU A 19 -12.49 -6.22 -13.71
C LEU A 19 -13.82 -6.98 -13.73
N LEU A 20 -14.92 -6.28 -14.00
CA LEU A 20 -16.26 -6.89 -14.09
C LEU A 20 -16.36 -7.88 -15.26
N THR A 21 -15.75 -7.55 -16.41
CA THR A 21 -15.73 -8.42 -17.59
C THR A 21 -14.94 -9.70 -17.32
N VAL A 22 -13.76 -9.58 -16.69
CA VAL A 22 -12.98 -10.75 -16.29
C VAL A 22 -13.73 -11.59 -15.24
N HIS A 23 -14.40 -10.94 -14.28
CA HIS A 23 -15.22 -11.64 -13.30
C HIS A 23 -16.40 -12.39 -13.94
N CYS A 24 -17.02 -11.83 -14.98
CA CYS A 24 -18.13 -12.45 -15.69
C CYS A 24 -17.68 -13.21 -16.95
N SER A 25 -16.40 -13.60 -17.06
CA SER A 25 -15.81 -14.22 -18.25
C SER A 25 -16.48 -15.53 -18.68
N SER A 26 -17.19 -16.22 -17.78
CA SER A 26 -18.00 -17.40 -18.09
C SER A 26 -19.40 -17.08 -18.64
N GLY A 27 -19.71 -15.82 -18.95
CA GLY A 27 -21.01 -15.36 -19.45
C GLY A 27 -22.11 -15.24 -18.38
N ARG A 28 -21.80 -15.57 -17.12
CA ARG A 28 -22.70 -15.43 -15.96
C ARG A 28 -21.95 -14.84 -14.77
N TRP A 29 -22.70 -14.31 -13.81
CA TRP A 29 -22.15 -13.98 -12.51
C TRP A 29 -21.69 -15.27 -11.81
N PRO A 30 -20.41 -15.41 -11.44
CA PRO A 30 -19.88 -16.63 -10.84
C PRO A 30 -20.42 -16.82 -9.42
N THR A 31 -20.55 -18.06 -8.98
CA THR A 31 -20.78 -18.39 -7.57
C THR A 31 -19.51 -18.17 -6.75
N ASP A 32 -19.61 -18.08 -5.43
CA ASP A 32 -18.43 -17.98 -4.57
C ASP A 32 -17.52 -19.24 -4.69
N ALA A 33 -18.09 -20.40 -5.00
CA ALA A 33 -17.31 -21.61 -5.31
C ALA A 33 -16.52 -21.47 -6.63
N ASP A 34 -17.16 -20.97 -7.70
CA ASP A 34 -16.49 -20.66 -8.96
C ASP A 34 -15.36 -19.62 -8.75
N CYS A 35 -15.58 -18.65 -7.88
CA CYS A 35 -14.59 -17.63 -7.52
C CYS A 35 -13.38 -18.25 -6.81
N ALA A 36 -13.62 -19.11 -5.82
CA ALA A 36 -12.55 -19.82 -5.11
C ALA A 36 -11.73 -20.70 -6.07
N GLU A 37 -12.37 -21.45 -6.97
CA GLU A 37 -11.68 -22.25 -7.99
C GLU A 37 -10.79 -21.39 -8.89
N ARG A 38 -11.27 -20.22 -9.31
CA ARG A 38 -10.46 -19.28 -10.10
C ARG A 38 -9.27 -18.72 -9.31
N VAL A 39 -9.42 -18.47 -8.01
CA VAL A 39 -8.30 -18.07 -7.15
C VAL A 39 -7.28 -19.21 -7.05
N MET A 40 -7.70 -20.47 -6.91
CA MET A 40 -6.78 -21.61 -6.94
C MET A 40 -6.01 -21.71 -8.26
N ARG A 41 -6.64 -21.36 -9.40
CA ARG A 41 -6.05 -21.49 -10.75
C ARG A 41 -5.22 -20.28 -11.21
N TYR A 42 -5.65 -19.07 -10.88
CA TYR A 42 -5.13 -17.81 -11.41
C TYR A 42 -4.76 -16.80 -10.32
N GLY A 43 -4.95 -17.14 -9.05
CA GLY A 43 -4.45 -16.35 -7.93
C GLY A 43 -2.93 -16.36 -7.90
N PHE A 44 -2.36 -15.67 -6.91
CA PHE A 44 -0.92 -15.70 -6.69
C PHE A 44 -0.59 -16.63 -5.52
N SER A 45 0.37 -17.51 -5.73
CA SER A 45 1.16 -18.18 -4.69
C SER A 45 2.62 -18.20 -5.14
N VAL A 46 3.55 -18.32 -4.19
CA VAL A 46 4.99 -18.36 -4.52
C VAL A 46 5.32 -19.54 -5.43
N ALA A 47 4.73 -20.70 -5.16
CA ALA A 47 4.86 -21.90 -5.99
C ALA A 47 4.32 -21.67 -7.41
N LEU A 48 3.11 -21.11 -7.55
CA LEU A 48 2.52 -20.86 -8.86
C LEU A 48 3.29 -19.78 -9.63
N CYS A 49 3.90 -18.81 -8.95
CA CYS A 49 4.71 -17.79 -9.60
C CYS A 49 5.99 -18.37 -10.24
N ALA A 50 6.57 -19.40 -9.64
CA ALA A 50 7.75 -20.08 -10.21
C ALA A 50 7.41 -20.77 -11.53
N GLU A 51 6.23 -21.40 -11.62
CA GLU A 51 5.76 -22.06 -12.85
C GLU A 51 5.14 -21.08 -13.85
N ARG A 52 4.44 -20.06 -13.34
CA ARG A 52 3.63 -19.10 -14.10
C ARG A 52 3.84 -17.70 -13.54
N PRO A 53 4.91 -17.00 -13.96
CA PRO A 53 5.19 -15.65 -13.45
C PRO A 53 4.07 -14.65 -13.76
N ALA A 54 3.25 -14.91 -14.79
CA ALA A 54 2.06 -14.12 -15.10
C ALA A 54 0.97 -14.15 -14.00
N SER A 55 1.05 -15.06 -13.03
CA SER A 55 0.21 -15.04 -11.81
C SER A 55 0.32 -13.70 -11.07
N VAL A 56 1.48 -13.05 -11.12
CA VAL A 56 1.73 -11.70 -10.58
C VAL A 56 0.79 -10.64 -11.16
N LEU A 57 0.25 -10.82 -12.36
CA LEU A 57 -0.74 -9.89 -12.92
C LEU A 57 -2.15 -10.45 -12.87
N THR A 58 -2.34 -11.73 -13.16
CA THR A 58 -3.67 -12.34 -13.21
C THR A 58 -4.36 -12.36 -11.83
N HIS A 59 -3.60 -12.44 -10.74
CA HIS A 59 -4.15 -12.35 -9.38
C HIS A 59 -4.81 -11.01 -9.05
N LEU A 60 -4.54 -9.96 -9.83
CA LEU A 60 -5.19 -8.65 -9.68
C LEU A 60 -6.64 -8.67 -10.18
N PHE A 61 -7.02 -9.65 -11.00
CA PHE A 61 -8.35 -9.73 -11.61
C PHE A 61 -9.24 -10.78 -10.96
N VAL A 62 -8.67 -11.76 -10.26
CA VAL A 62 -9.45 -12.78 -9.54
C VAL A 62 -9.78 -12.33 -8.12
N HIS A 63 -10.97 -12.73 -7.68
CA HIS A 63 -11.55 -12.38 -6.40
C HIS A 63 -12.11 -13.65 -5.77
N ILE A 64 -11.97 -13.81 -4.45
CA ILE A 64 -12.42 -15.00 -3.73
C ILE A 64 -13.94 -15.11 -3.60
N SER A 65 -14.66 -13.98 -3.69
CA SER A 65 -16.12 -13.92 -3.61
C SER A 65 -16.66 -12.70 -4.34
N SER A 66 -17.96 -12.72 -4.65
CA SER A 66 -18.65 -11.57 -5.23
C SER A 66 -18.68 -10.37 -4.29
N LYS A 67 -18.82 -10.61 -2.98
CA LYS A 67 -18.76 -9.54 -1.96
C LYS A 67 -17.41 -8.84 -1.96
N HIS A 68 -16.32 -9.61 -2.05
CA HIS A 68 -14.98 -9.05 -2.12
C HIS A 68 -14.77 -8.23 -3.40
N LEU A 69 -15.26 -8.72 -4.55
CA LEU A 69 -15.26 -7.94 -5.79
C LEU A 69 -16.01 -6.62 -5.63
N LEU A 70 -17.25 -6.64 -5.12
CA LEU A 70 -18.06 -5.43 -5.00
C LEU A 70 -17.36 -4.38 -4.12
N SER A 71 -16.77 -4.81 -2.99
CA SER A 71 -15.96 -3.95 -2.13
C SER A 71 -14.79 -3.30 -2.89
N ASN A 72 -14.09 -4.07 -3.72
CA ASN A 72 -13.02 -3.54 -4.57
C ASN A 72 -13.55 -2.62 -5.66
N VAL A 73 -14.67 -2.94 -6.30
CA VAL A 73 -15.30 -2.09 -7.31
C VAL A 73 -15.66 -0.72 -6.74
N PHE A 74 -16.27 -0.66 -5.55
CA PHE A 74 -16.61 0.62 -4.91
C PHE A 74 -15.37 1.40 -4.49
N SER A 75 -14.38 0.74 -3.89
CA SER A 75 -13.10 1.38 -3.53
C SER A 75 -12.34 1.88 -4.77
N PHE A 76 -12.37 1.11 -5.85
CA PHE A 76 -11.76 1.49 -7.13
C PHE A 76 -12.52 2.66 -7.77
N ALA A 77 -13.85 2.68 -7.69
CA ALA A 77 -14.65 3.79 -8.19
C ALA A 77 -14.34 5.08 -7.43
N ALA A 78 -14.24 5.01 -6.09
CA ALA A 78 -13.88 6.16 -5.26
C ALA A 78 -12.48 6.69 -5.58
N THR A 79 -11.50 5.79 -5.68
CA THR A 79 -10.11 6.18 -6.05
C THR A 79 -10.00 6.72 -7.47
N LEU A 80 -10.71 6.14 -8.44
CA LEU A 80 -10.76 6.70 -9.80
C LEU A 80 -11.45 8.05 -9.81
N ALA A 81 -12.52 8.26 -9.06
CA ALA A 81 -13.13 9.58 -8.91
C ALA A 81 -12.12 10.60 -8.36
N GLU A 82 -11.21 10.20 -7.47
CA GLU A 82 -10.12 11.08 -7.04
C GLU A 82 -8.95 11.20 -8.05
N PHE A 83 -8.78 10.24 -8.97
CA PHE A 83 -7.68 10.20 -9.92
C PHE A 83 -7.89 11.16 -11.10
N GLY A 84 -7.53 12.45 -10.98
CA GLY A 84 -7.72 13.40 -12.08
C GLY A 84 -7.51 14.87 -11.75
N ASP A 85 -7.66 15.72 -12.77
CA ASP A 85 -7.31 17.14 -12.73
C ASP A 85 -8.04 17.91 -11.62
N VAL A 86 -7.27 18.57 -10.76
CA VAL A 86 -7.57 19.95 -10.37
C VAL A 86 -6.71 20.83 -11.27
N ALA A 87 -7.37 21.74 -12.00
CA ALA A 87 -6.75 22.72 -12.88
C ALA A 87 -5.61 23.46 -12.19
N GLY A 88 -4.35 23.04 -12.39
CA GLY A 88 -3.12 23.79 -12.13
C GLY A 88 -2.80 24.25 -10.69
N SER A 89 -3.77 24.44 -9.79
CA SER A 89 -3.62 25.30 -8.61
C SER A 89 -3.25 24.55 -7.34
N ALA A 90 -3.76 23.34 -7.11
CA ALA A 90 -3.54 22.64 -5.83
C ALA A 90 -2.11 22.07 -5.68
N ALA A 91 -1.59 21.42 -6.72
CA ALA A 91 -0.24 20.87 -6.71
C ALA A 91 0.85 21.97 -6.75
N GLU A 92 0.57 23.11 -7.40
CA GLU A 92 1.46 24.27 -7.30
C GLU A 92 1.39 24.89 -5.91
N GLY A 93 0.19 25.03 -5.33
CA GLY A 93 -0.03 25.53 -3.99
C GLY A 93 0.67 24.72 -2.89
N ALA A 94 0.70 23.39 -2.95
CA ALA A 94 1.38 22.57 -1.92
C ALA A 94 2.91 22.72 -1.97
N VAL A 95 3.50 22.86 -3.16
CA VAL A 95 4.95 23.03 -3.32
C VAL A 95 5.38 24.46 -3.01
N THR A 96 4.57 25.48 -3.33
CA THR A 96 4.85 26.87 -2.91
C THR A 96 4.58 27.09 -1.43
N ARG A 97 3.53 26.50 -0.84
CA ARG A 97 3.24 26.68 0.59
C ARG A 97 4.35 26.11 1.48
N ARG A 98 5.02 25.02 1.08
CA ARG A 98 6.24 24.52 1.77
C ARG A 98 7.44 25.48 1.67
N ARG A 99 7.45 26.41 0.72
CA ARG A 99 8.46 27.48 0.64
C ARG A 99 8.07 28.74 1.39
N VAL A 100 6.77 28.99 1.58
CA VAL A 100 6.30 30.19 2.28
C VAL A 100 6.28 29.98 3.80
N THR A 101 6.12 28.75 4.31
CA THR A 101 6.20 28.48 5.75
C THR A 101 7.61 28.64 6.36
N SER A 102 8.62 29.13 5.63
CA SER A 102 9.88 29.58 6.22
C SER A 102 9.98 31.10 6.31
N ARG A 103 8.90 31.84 6.04
CA ARG A 103 8.94 33.29 6.06
C ARG A 103 7.60 33.88 6.50
N ASP A 104 7.67 34.40 7.72
CA ASP A 104 6.81 35.42 8.33
C ASP A 104 5.52 34.93 8.98
N ASP A 105 5.56 35.06 10.31
CA ASP A 105 4.45 35.12 11.24
C ASP A 105 3.49 36.26 10.86
N GLU A 106 2.21 35.96 10.65
CA GLU A 106 1.14 36.93 10.95
C GLU A 106 -0.21 36.21 11.15
N GLU A 107 -0.96 36.74 12.10
CA GLU A 107 -2.04 36.12 12.86
C GLU A 107 -3.33 35.75 12.09
N PRO A 108 -4.13 34.82 12.65
CA PRO A 108 -5.30 34.26 12.00
C PRO A 108 -6.56 35.13 12.20
N SER A 109 -7.00 35.77 11.12
CA SER A 109 -8.31 36.43 11.07
C SER A 109 -9.43 35.40 11.02
N ALA A 110 -10.19 35.32 12.11
CA ALA A 110 -11.40 34.55 12.25
C ALA A 110 -12.49 35.01 11.25
N SER A 111 -12.91 34.11 10.36
CA SER A 111 -14.19 34.21 9.67
C SER A 111 -14.98 32.93 9.93
N GLY A 112 -15.79 32.99 11.00
CA GLY A 112 -16.88 32.05 11.22
C GLY A 112 -18.01 32.35 10.24
N GLY A 113 -18.46 31.34 9.51
CA GLY A 113 -19.61 31.48 8.62
C GLY A 113 -19.77 30.30 7.67
N ALA A 114 -20.71 29.41 7.97
CA ALA A 114 -21.29 28.42 7.07
C ALA A 114 -20.33 27.37 6.44
N ALA A 115 -19.61 26.62 7.29
CA ALA A 115 -18.77 25.51 6.83
C ALA A 115 -19.54 24.39 6.08
N GLY A 116 -20.82 24.17 6.40
CA GLY A 116 -21.61 23.05 5.87
C GLY A 116 -21.95 23.13 4.38
N SER A 117 -22.41 24.28 3.86
CA SER A 117 -22.82 24.38 2.44
C SER A 117 -21.62 24.53 1.50
N SER A 118 -20.53 25.13 1.99
CA SER A 118 -19.32 25.32 1.19
C SER A 118 -18.59 24.01 0.88
N ALA A 119 -18.67 23.02 1.77
CA ALA A 119 -18.02 21.72 1.58
C ALA A 119 -18.74 20.91 0.50
N ALA A 120 -20.07 20.80 0.56
CA ALA A 120 -20.86 20.10 -0.44
C ALA A 120 -20.74 20.76 -1.82
N HIS A 121 -20.78 22.09 -1.90
CA HIS A 121 -20.55 22.80 -3.16
C HIS A 121 -19.12 22.66 -3.67
N ARG A 122 -18.11 22.68 -2.80
CA ARG A 122 -16.71 22.38 -3.19
C ARG A 122 -16.59 20.97 -3.74
N MET A 123 -17.09 19.97 -3.02
CA MET A 123 -17.06 18.57 -3.44
C MET A 123 -17.78 18.35 -4.77
N ALA A 124 -18.95 18.96 -4.95
CA ALA A 124 -19.69 18.93 -6.20
C ALA A 124 -18.94 19.64 -7.33
N SER A 125 -18.29 20.78 -7.06
CA SER A 125 -17.49 21.52 -8.05
C SER A 125 -16.22 20.76 -8.44
N GLU A 126 -15.59 20.07 -7.49
CA GLU A 126 -14.42 19.21 -7.71
C GLU A 126 -14.81 17.97 -8.49
N MET A 127 -15.89 17.26 -8.12
CA MET A 127 -16.47 16.18 -8.94
C MET A 127 -16.76 16.63 -10.37
N ARG A 128 -17.26 17.85 -10.54
CA ARG A 128 -17.52 18.44 -11.86
C ARG A 128 -16.24 18.80 -12.63
N ALA A 129 -15.18 19.20 -11.94
CA ALA A 129 -13.87 19.45 -12.55
C ALA A 129 -13.17 18.14 -12.96
N ILE A 130 -13.33 17.09 -12.16
CA ILE A 130 -12.82 15.74 -12.39
C ILE A 130 -13.49 15.12 -13.61
N LEU A 131 -14.83 15.14 -13.65
CA LEU A 131 -15.64 14.61 -14.75
C LEU A 131 -15.64 15.53 -15.98
N GLY A 132 -15.20 16.77 -15.83
CA GLY A 132 -15.12 17.79 -16.88
C GLY A 132 -13.97 17.59 -17.86
N GLN A 133 -13.61 16.33 -18.20
CA GLN A 133 -12.60 16.06 -19.21
C GLN A 133 -13.06 16.56 -20.58
N ARG A 134 -12.31 17.53 -21.13
CA ARG A 134 -12.63 18.17 -22.42
C ARG A 134 -12.22 17.34 -23.64
N SER A 135 -11.42 16.28 -23.46
CA SER A 135 -10.90 15.46 -24.56
C SER A 135 -10.90 13.97 -24.22
N ARG A 136 -11.44 13.16 -25.13
CA ARG A 136 -11.43 11.69 -25.06
C ARG A 136 -10.00 11.13 -25.01
N VAL A 137 -9.06 11.77 -25.69
CA VAL A 137 -7.64 11.36 -25.67
C VAL A 137 -7.06 11.50 -24.27
N GLN A 138 -7.38 12.61 -23.59
CA GLN A 138 -6.95 12.83 -22.20
C GLN A 138 -7.59 11.81 -21.25
N ALA A 139 -8.85 11.42 -21.49
CA ALA A 139 -9.51 10.33 -20.78
C ALA A 139 -8.74 9.01 -20.96
N CYS A 140 -8.44 8.62 -22.20
CA CYS A 140 -7.70 7.39 -22.49
C CYS A 140 -6.32 7.36 -21.80
N VAL A 141 -5.55 8.45 -21.91
CA VAL A 141 -4.21 8.53 -21.30
C VAL A 141 -4.31 8.41 -19.78
N ARG A 142 -5.33 9.01 -19.15
CA ARG A 142 -5.53 8.88 -17.71
C ARG A 142 -5.92 7.48 -17.30
N SER A 143 -6.87 6.87 -17.98
CA SER A 143 -7.31 5.51 -17.68
C SER A 143 -6.18 4.50 -17.87
N ALA A 144 -5.37 4.67 -18.91
CA ALA A 144 -4.17 3.87 -19.12
C ALA A 144 -3.14 4.09 -17.99
N GLY A 145 -2.92 5.35 -17.58
CA GLY A 145 -2.04 5.67 -16.45
C GLY A 145 -2.54 5.10 -15.13
N ALA A 146 -3.85 5.15 -14.87
CA ALA A 146 -4.47 4.56 -13.70
C ALA A 146 -4.31 3.04 -13.71
N LEU A 147 -4.62 2.38 -14.83
CA LEU A 147 -4.45 0.94 -14.97
C LEU A 147 -2.98 0.52 -14.76
N PHE A 148 -2.04 1.31 -15.28
CA PHE A 148 -0.60 1.08 -15.09
C PHE A 148 -0.19 1.19 -13.61
N VAL A 149 -0.62 2.26 -12.91
CA VAL A 149 -0.33 2.43 -11.48
C VAL A 149 -0.96 1.31 -10.66
N TRP A 150 -2.21 0.96 -10.95
CA TRP A 150 -2.92 -0.13 -10.30
C TRP A 150 -2.19 -1.46 -10.47
N ALA A 151 -1.81 -1.79 -11.70
CA ALA A 151 -1.13 -3.05 -12.00
C ALA A 151 0.27 -3.12 -11.40
N VAL A 152 1.11 -2.12 -11.67
CA VAL A 152 2.51 -2.11 -11.20
C VAL A 152 2.59 -1.91 -9.70
N GLY A 153 1.83 -0.97 -9.14
CA GLY A 153 1.83 -0.72 -7.71
C GLY A 153 1.23 -1.86 -6.90
N GLY A 154 0.16 -2.48 -7.41
CA GLY A 154 -0.44 -3.68 -6.81
C GLY A 154 0.52 -4.87 -6.82
N ALA A 155 1.17 -5.14 -7.96
CA ALA A 155 2.13 -6.23 -8.07
C ALA A 155 3.41 -5.96 -7.27
N ALA A 156 4.12 -4.88 -7.54
CA ALA A 156 5.43 -4.62 -6.92
C ALA A 156 5.31 -4.25 -5.43
N GLY A 157 4.38 -3.36 -5.09
CA GLY A 157 4.18 -2.91 -3.72
C GLY A 157 3.39 -3.91 -2.89
N GLY A 158 2.28 -4.39 -3.44
CA GLY A 158 1.42 -5.34 -2.74
C GLY A 158 2.13 -6.66 -2.45
N LEU A 159 2.52 -7.40 -3.49
CA LEU A 159 3.18 -8.70 -3.29
C LEU A 159 4.56 -8.54 -2.62
N GLY A 160 5.32 -7.52 -2.98
CA GLY A 160 6.64 -7.28 -2.41
C GLY A 160 6.61 -7.07 -0.89
N CYS A 161 5.80 -6.12 -0.40
CA CYS A 161 5.69 -5.86 1.03
C CYS A 161 5.03 -7.01 1.78
N GLN A 162 4.10 -7.71 1.13
CA GLN A 162 3.49 -8.90 1.67
C GLN A 162 4.51 -10.01 1.95
N MET A 163 5.34 -10.33 0.96
CA MET A 163 6.38 -11.35 1.08
C MET A 163 7.42 -10.93 2.10
N LEU A 164 7.82 -9.65 2.11
CA LEU A 164 8.72 -9.11 3.13
C LEU A 164 8.16 -9.26 4.54
N TYR A 165 6.89 -8.94 4.75
CA TYR A 165 6.22 -9.10 6.03
C TYR A 165 6.15 -10.57 6.45
N ASN A 166 5.82 -11.48 5.53
CA ASN A 166 5.77 -12.92 5.81
C ASN A 166 7.16 -13.47 6.18
N ASN A 167 8.20 -13.07 5.45
CA ASN A 167 9.58 -13.45 5.73
C ASN A 167 10.05 -12.92 7.07
N PHE A 168 9.74 -11.65 7.38
CA PHE A 168 10.03 -11.05 8.67
C PHE A 168 9.33 -11.80 9.82
N THR A 169 8.05 -12.11 9.65
CA THR A 169 7.26 -12.90 10.62
C THR A 169 7.89 -14.25 10.87
N LEU A 170 8.24 -14.96 9.81
CA LEU A 170 8.84 -16.28 9.89
C LEU A 170 10.21 -16.24 10.57
N ALA A 171 11.04 -15.24 10.22
CA ALA A 171 12.34 -15.04 10.85
C ALA A 171 12.22 -14.78 12.37
N LEU A 172 11.28 -13.92 12.77
CA LEU A 172 11.01 -13.67 14.20
C LEU A 172 10.58 -14.95 14.92
N ARG A 173 9.66 -15.72 14.34
CA ARG A 173 9.18 -16.98 14.95
C ARG A 173 10.30 -18.00 15.07
N ARG A 174 11.16 -18.13 14.05
CA ARG A 174 12.35 -18.99 14.11
C ARG A 174 13.31 -18.56 15.22
N GLN A 175 13.49 -17.25 15.40
CA GLN A 175 14.33 -16.73 16.48
C GLN A 175 13.74 -17.01 17.87
N CYS A 176 12.42 -16.86 18.05
CA CYS A 176 11.76 -17.24 19.30
C CYS A 176 11.87 -18.75 19.56
N ALA A 177 11.66 -19.59 18.55
CA ALA A 177 11.81 -21.04 18.66
C ALA A 177 13.25 -21.44 19.03
N ALA A 178 14.26 -20.80 18.42
CA ALA A 178 15.66 -21.03 18.76
C ALA A 178 15.98 -20.64 20.21
N ARG A 179 15.43 -19.51 20.71
CA ARG A 179 15.59 -19.10 22.11
C ARG A 179 14.92 -20.06 23.08
N ALA A 180 13.70 -20.51 22.77
CA ALA A 180 12.99 -21.48 23.60
C ALA A 180 13.72 -22.83 23.65
N ALA A 181 14.24 -23.30 22.51
CA ALA A 181 15.06 -24.51 22.45
C ALA A 181 16.36 -24.37 23.27
N ALA A 182 17.03 -23.21 23.21
CA ALA A 182 18.21 -22.93 24.01
C ALA A 182 17.90 -22.91 25.52
N ALA A 183 16.76 -22.35 25.93
CA ALA A 183 16.32 -22.36 27.33
C ALA A 183 16.11 -23.80 27.85
N VAL A 184 15.46 -24.65 27.05
CA VAL A 184 15.28 -26.08 27.38
C VAL A 184 16.63 -26.80 27.53
N ALA A 185 17.59 -26.51 26.64
CA ALA A 185 18.92 -27.10 26.70
C ALA A 185 19.69 -26.66 27.97
N ASP A 186 19.57 -25.39 28.36
CA ASP A 186 20.18 -24.85 29.59
C ASP A 186 19.54 -25.46 30.85
N ALA A 187 18.21 -25.57 30.91
CA ALA A 187 17.53 -26.23 32.03
C ALA A 187 17.90 -27.71 32.16
N LYS A 188 18.07 -28.43 31.03
CA LYS A 188 18.55 -29.81 31.04
C LYS A 188 19.96 -29.91 31.65
N ARG A 189 20.86 -28.98 31.31
CA ARG A 189 22.23 -28.92 31.84
C ARG A 189 22.26 -28.58 33.34
N LYS A 190 21.42 -27.66 33.80
CA LYS A 190 21.28 -27.32 35.23
C LYS A 190 20.68 -28.47 36.04
N ALA A 191 19.72 -29.20 35.49
CA ALA A 191 19.12 -30.36 36.14
C ALA A 191 20.14 -31.48 36.37
N THR A 192 21.07 -31.71 35.42
CA THR A 192 22.14 -32.72 35.58
C THR A 192 23.13 -32.39 36.70
N TRP A 193 23.35 -31.12 37.03
CA TRP A 193 24.30 -30.72 38.09
C TRP A 193 23.65 -30.59 39.48
N GLY A 194 22.35 -30.28 39.56
CA GLY A 194 21.67 -30.02 40.83
C GLY A 194 20.97 -31.23 41.47
N ALA A 195 21.20 -32.45 41.01
CA ALA A 195 20.52 -33.64 41.55
C ALA A 195 21.00 -34.06 42.96
N SER A 196 22.07 -33.44 43.49
CA SER A 196 22.65 -33.79 44.79
C SER A 196 21.87 -33.28 46.01
N ASP A 197 21.08 -32.22 45.88
CA ASP A 197 20.50 -31.55 47.05
C ASP A 197 19.05 -32.01 47.26
N GLY A 198 18.83 -32.83 48.29
CA GLY A 198 17.58 -33.52 48.66
C GLY A 198 16.39 -32.65 49.07
N ARG A 199 16.21 -31.46 48.49
CA ARG A 199 15.04 -30.61 48.70
C ARG A 199 13.94 -30.96 47.68
N ILE A 200 12.96 -31.76 48.10
CA ILE A 200 11.81 -32.22 47.28
C ILE A 200 11.10 -31.03 46.60
N LEU A 201 10.80 -29.96 47.33
CA LEU A 201 10.14 -28.76 46.79
C LEU A 201 10.95 -28.09 45.67
N ALA A 202 12.28 -28.02 45.81
CA ALA A 202 13.17 -27.48 44.79
C ALA A 202 13.33 -28.41 43.58
N SER A 203 13.13 -29.72 43.76
CA SER A 203 13.07 -30.67 42.64
C SER A 203 11.79 -30.49 41.82
N LEU A 204 10.63 -30.35 42.49
CA LEU A 204 9.34 -30.16 41.83
C LEU A 204 9.28 -28.85 41.05
N SER A 205 9.78 -27.74 41.62
CA SER A 205 9.83 -26.45 40.92
C SER A 205 10.71 -26.49 39.67
N ARG A 206 11.85 -27.20 39.72
CA ARG A 206 12.73 -27.40 38.56
C ARG A 206 12.07 -28.24 37.47
N VAL A 207 11.36 -29.30 37.85
CA VAL A 207 10.59 -30.13 36.91
C VAL A 207 9.48 -29.31 36.26
N ALA A 208 8.72 -28.54 37.04
CA ALA A 208 7.67 -27.67 36.52
C ALA A 208 8.21 -26.63 35.53
N GLU A 209 9.33 -25.98 35.86
CA GLU A 209 9.98 -25.03 34.97
C GLU A 209 10.51 -25.68 33.69
N ALA A 210 11.12 -26.87 33.79
CA ALA A 210 11.58 -27.62 32.62
C ALA A 210 10.41 -28.05 31.71
N LEU A 211 9.27 -28.43 32.30
CA LEU A 211 8.05 -28.73 31.54
C LEU A 211 7.49 -27.48 30.86
N ARG A 212 7.45 -26.33 31.56
CA ARG A 212 7.02 -25.05 31.00
C ARG A 212 7.88 -24.66 29.79
N GLN A 213 9.20 -24.72 29.92
CA GLN A 213 10.12 -24.40 28.84
C GLN A 213 9.98 -25.36 27.65
N ARG A 214 9.77 -26.66 27.90
CA ARG A 214 9.49 -27.63 26.83
C ARG A 214 8.19 -27.33 26.11
N ALA A 215 7.13 -26.98 26.84
CA ALA A 215 5.86 -26.58 26.26
C ALA A 215 6.01 -25.31 25.40
N GLU A 216 6.76 -24.32 25.87
CA GLU A 216 7.07 -23.09 25.12
C GLU A 216 7.89 -23.37 23.86
N ALA A 217 8.89 -24.25 23.93
CA ALA A 217 9.67 -24.65 22.77
C ALA A 217 8.81 -25.41 21.74
N CYS A 218 7.96 -26.33 22.19
CA CYS A 218 7.03 -27.05 21.32
C CYS A 218 6.05 -26.07 20.65
N ASN A 219 5.44 -25.16 21.41
CA ASN A 219 4.53 -24.15 20.90
C ASN A 219 5.19 -23.22 19.88
N SER A 220 6.43 -22.79 20.15
CA SER A 220 7.20 -21.94 19.23
C SER A 220 7.52 -22.66 17.92
N MET A 221 7.90 -23.95 17.99
CA MET A 221 8.12 -24.77 16.80
C MET A 221 6.84 -24.96 15.99
N LEU A 222 5.71 -25.26 16.64
CA LEU A 222 4.41 -25.34 15.98
C LEU A 222 4.04 -24.01 15.29
N ALA A 223 4.32 -22.87 15.92
CA ALA A 223 4.07 -21.56 15.33
C ALA A 223 4.94 -21.28 14.09
N VAL A 224 6.17 -21.80 14.06
CA VAL A 224 7.04 -21.75 12.86
C VAL A 224 6.45 -22.60 11.75
N SER A 225 6.18 -23.88 12.00
CA SER A 225 5.63 -24.79 11.00
C SER A 225 4.27 -24.33 10.47
N ALA A 226 3.42 -23.78 11.34
CA ALA A 226 2.17 -23.18 10.93
C ALA A 226 2.39 -21.96 10.02
N GLN A 227 3.38 -21.11 10.30
CA GLN A 227 3.70 -19.97 9.43
C GLN A 227 4.24 -20.41 8.07
N GLU A 228 5.07 -21.46 8.03
CA GLU A 228 5.61 -22.02 6.79
C GLU A 228 4.48 -22.58 5.93
N ALA A 229 3.62 -23.44 6.50
CA ALA A 229 2.45 -23.97 5.82
C ALA A 229 1.54 -22.86 5.29
N VAL A 230 1.36 -21.80 6.06
CA VAL A 230 0.60 -20.60 5.66
C VAL A 230 1.25 -19.87 4.51
N ASN A 231 2.57 -19.65 4.55
CA ASN A 231 3.30 -18.96 3.50
C ASN A 231 3.24 -19.76 2.19
N ASP A 232 3.27 -21.09 2.28
CA ASP A 232 3.22 -22.00 1.14
C ASP A 232 1.81 -22.12 0.55
N ALA A 233 0.77 -22.17 1.38
CA ALA A 233 -0.63 -22.29 0.97
C ALA A 233 -1.29 -20.94 0.64
N MET A 234 -0.58 -19.82 0.78
CA MET A 234 -1.15 -18.49 0.64
C MET A 234 -1.61 -18.25 -0.80
N LEU A 235 -2.92 -18.04 -0.96
CA LEU A 235 -3.53 -17.61 -2.21
C LEU A 235 -4.03 -16.19 -2.08
N MET A 236 -3.61 -15.35 -3.02
CA MET A 236 -3.81 -13.90 -2.90
C MET A 236 -4.64 -13.35 -4.05
N CYS A 237 -5.45 -12.35 -3.73
CA CYS A 237 -6.13 -11.47 -4.67
C CYS A 237 -5.55 -10.06 -4.49
N GLY A 238 -5.03 -9.47 -5.58
CA GLY A 238 -4.20 -8.27 -5.48
C GLY A 238 -4.90 -6.96 -5.89
N ALA A 239 -6.17 -7.03 -6.28
CA ALA A 239 -6.93 -5.88 -6.76
C ALA A 239 -6.91 -4.71 -5.75
N SER A 240 -7.10 -5.01 -4.46
CA SER A 240 -7.11 -4.03 -3.38
C SER A 240 -5.76 -3.34 -3.19
N ALA A 241 -4.65 -4.08 -3.29
CA ALA A 241 -3.30 -3.49 -3.21
C ALA A 241 -3.05 -2.51 -4.37
N GLY A 242 -3.54 -2.84 -5.57
CA GLY A 242 -3.53 -1.92 -6.71
C GLY A 242 -4.37 -0.67 -6.47
N ILE A 243 -5.53 -0.79 -5.82
CA ILE A 243 -6.38 0.35 -5.44
C ILE A 243 -5.66 1.24 -4.42
N CYS A 244 -4.99 0.66 -3.43
CA CYS A 244 -4.15 1.41 -2.50
C CYS A 244 -3.00 2.12 -3.21
N ALA A 245 -2.38 1.50 -4.22
CA ALA A 245 -1.37 2.15 -5.04
C ALA A 245 -1.91 3.37 -5.82
N LEU A 246 -3.10 3.27 -6.40
CA LEU A 246 -3.78 4.41 -7.02
C LEU A 246 -4.05 5.54 -6.04
N SER A 247 -4.45 5.18 -4.82
CA SER A 247 -4.66 6.15 -3.76
C SER A 247 -3.36 6.84 -3.34
N GLY A 248 -2.25 6.10 -3.27
CA GLY A 248 -0.92 6.66 -3.01
C GLY A 248 -0.45 7.59 -4.13
N PHE A 249 -0.63 7.18 -5.38
CA PHE A 249 -0.32 8.03 -6.52
C PHE A 249 -1.16 9.31 -6.49
N SER A 250 -2.45 9.22 -6.16
CA SER A 250 -3.34 10.39 -6.09
C SER A 250 -2.95 11.36 -4.97
N ALA A 251 -2.57 10.83 -3.81
CA ALA A 251 -2.03 11.62 -2.70
C ALA A 251 -0.75 12.36 -3.10
N ALA A 252 0.21 11.67 -3.71
CA ALA A 252 1.48 12.28 -4.10
C ALA A 252 1.37 13.23 -5.30
N TYR A 253 0.70 12.81 -6.38
CA TYR A 253 0.68 13.53 -7.65
C TYR A 253 -0.43 14.59 -7.74
N TYR A 254 -1.65 14.26 -7.28
CA TYR A 254 -2.80 15.15 -7.35
C TYR A 254 -3.06 15.92 -6.04
N GLY A 255 -2.38 15.56 -4.94
CA GLY A 255 -2.59 16.19 -3.62
C GLY A 255 -3.94 15.81 -3.00
N ARG A 256 -4.46 14.62 -3.33
CA ARG A 256 -5.77 14.14 -2.87
C ARG A 256 -5.60 13.00 -1.89
N PHE A 257 -6.00 13.26 -0.65
CA PHE A 257 -5.71 12.38 0.47
C PHE A 257 -6.95 11.68 1.02
N ILE A 258 -8.15 11.94 0.48
CA ILE A 258 -9.40 11.44 1.07
C ILE A 258 -9.46 9.92 0.94
N THR A 259 -9.32 9.35 -0.27
CA THR A 259 -9.25 7.89 -0.39
C THR A 259 -8.05 7.30 0.34
N ALA A 260 -6.92 8.02 0.41
CA ALA A 260 -5.73 7.54 1.12
C ALA A 260 -6.00 7.42 2.61
N PHE A 261 -6.69 8.41 3.18
CA PHE A 261 -7.09 8.42 4.56
C PHE A 261 -8.10 7.31 4.85
N CYS A 262 -9.16 7.18 4.04
CA CYS A 262 -10.20 6.19 4.27
C CYS A 262 -9.76 4.74 4.05
N LEU A 263 -8.91 4.48 3.06
CA LEU A 263 -8.49 3.12 2.70
C LEU A 263 -7.23 2.69 3.44
N VAL A 264 -6.23 3.57 3.56
CA VAL A 264 -4.88 3.13 3.96
C VAL A 264 -4.58 3.42 5.42
N VAL A 265 -5.14 4.46 6.02
CA VAL A 265 -4.85 4.76 7.44
C VAL A 265 -5.33 3.64 8.37
N PRO A 266 -6.55 3.08 8.24
CA PRO A 266 -6.97 1.95 9.07
C PRO A 266 -6.04 0.74 8.91
N GLU A 267 -5.68 0.40 7.67
CA GLU A 267 -4.80 -0.71 7.32
C GLU A 267 -3.39 -0.50 7.90
N ALA A 268 -2.85 0.71 7.79
CA ALA A 268 -1.55 1.08 8.35
C ALA A 268 -1.55 1.01 9.87
N LEU A 269 -2.60 1.50 10.55
CA LEU A 269 -2.71 1.42 12.00
C LEU A 269 -2.77 -0.04 12.49
N LEU A 270 -3.51 -0.90 11.79
CA LEU A 270 -3.59 -2.33 12.12
C LEU A 270 -2.23 -3.03 11.89
N LEU A 271 -1.57 -2.75 10.78
CA LEU A 271 -0.24 -3.28 10.48
C LEU A 271 0.80 -2.81 11.50
N THR A 272 0.83 -1.52 11.81
CA THR A 272 1.75 -0.94 12.80
C THR A 272 1.52 -1.53 14.19
N LYS A 273 0.26 -1.67 14.62
CA LYS A 273 -0.08 -2.31 15.89
C LYS A 273 0.44 -3.75 15.97
N ASP A 274 0.26 -4.52 14.90
CA ASP A 274 0.76 -5.90 14.84
C ASP A 274 2.30 -5.97 14.85
N LEU A 275 2.98 -5.12 14.06
CA LEU A 275 4.44 -5.04 14.04
C LEU A 275 5.01 -4.64 15.41
N ILE A 276 4.41 -3.66 16.08
CA ILE A 276 4.80 -3.24 17.44
C ILE A 276 4.66 -4.39 18.42
N ASN A 277 3.52 -5.09 18.41
CA ASN A 277 3.30 -6.23 19.32
C ASN A 277 4.35 -7.33 19.12
N ARG A 278 4.71 -7.63 17.87
CA ARG A 278 5.74 -8.62 17.54
C ARG A 278 7.13 -8.17 17.95
N TYR A 279 7.44 -6.90 17.74
CA TYR A 279 8.72 -6.33 18.14
C TYR A 279 8.88 -6.30 19.67
N ILE A 280 7.82 -5.92 20.40
CA ILE A 280 7.80 -5.98 21.87
C ILE A 280 7.97 -7.42 22.34
N ALA A 281 7.25 -8.38 21.75
CA ALA A 281 7.41 -9.80 22.09
C ALA A 281 8.87 -10.29 21.88
N LEU A 282 9.56 -9.79 20.85
CA LEU A 282 10.97 -10.11 20.61
C LEU A 282 11.91 -9.51 21.67
N LEU A 283 11.67 -8.26 22.09
CA LEU A 283 12.54 -7.54 23.02
C LEU A 283 12.28 -7.86 24.49
N ALA A 284 11.07 -8.25 24.84
CA ALA A 284 10.67 -8.37 26.23
C ALA A 284 11.52 -9.37 27.07
N PRO A 285 12.06 -10.49 26.52
CA PRO A 285 13.05 -11.31 27.23
C PRO A 285 14.35 -10.55 27.57
N SER A 286 14.82 -9.66 26.68
CA SER A 286 16.03 -8.87 26.91
C SER A 286 15.84 -7.72 27.91
N LEU A 287 14.59 -7.26 28.09
CA LEU A 287 14.26 -6.19 29.02
C LEU A 287 13.94 -6.70 30.43
N GLY A 288 14.03 -8.01 30.68
CA GLY A 288 13.62 -8.62 31.95
C GLY A 288 12.11 -8.54 32.22
N ALA A 289 11.32 -8.08 31.25
CA ALA A 289 9.88 -7.90 31.37
C ALA A 289 9.15 -9.18 30.96
N THR A 290 9.41 -10.29 31.66
CA THR A 290 8.88 -11.62 31.31
C THR A 290 7.36 -11.67 31.29
N ASP A 291 6.68 -10.89 32.15
CA ASP A 291 5.22 -10.88 32.21
C ASP A 291 4.62 -10.13 31.01
N TYR A 292 5.20 -8.98 30.63
CA TYR A 292 4.81 -8.28 29.42
C TYR A 292 5.17 -9.08 28.17
N ALA A 293 6.30 -9.81 28.17
CA ALA A 293 6.69 -10.72 27.10
C ALA A 293 5.65 -11.82 26.92
N ALA A 294 5.35 -12.53 28.01
CA ALA A 294 4.44 -13.65 28.00
C ALA A 294 3.03 -13.20 27.65
N GLU A 295 2.57 -12.04 28.12
CA GLU A 295 1.25 -11.54 27.76
C GLU A 295 1.20 -10.98 26.34
N ALA A 296 2.25 -10.30 25.86
CA ALA A 296 2.35 -9.85 24.47
C ALA A 296 2.46 -11.03 23.51
N GLU A 297 3.24 -12.05 23.86
CA GLU A 297 3.37 -13.30 23.11
C GLU A 297 2.08 -14.11 23.19
N ARG A 298 1.43 -14.24 24.35
CA ARG A 298 0.10 -14.86 24.44
C ARG A 298 -0.95 -14.07 23.68
N ARG A 299 -0.89 -12.75 23.61
CA ARG A 299 -1.79 -11.93 22.78
C ARG A 299 -1.46 -12.09 21.32
N ALA A 300 -0.18 -12.14 20.94
CA ALA A 300 0.28 -12.41 19.59
C ALA A 300 -0.05 -13.85 19.17
N LEU A 301 -0.07 -14.81 20.10
CA LEU A 301 -0.41 -16.21 19.89
C LEU A 301 -1.92 -16.41 19.91
N ARG A 302 -2.67 -15.78 20.83
CA ARG A 302 -4.15 -15.77 20.81
C ARG A 302 -4.66 -15.05 19.58
N SER A 303 -4.00 -13.95 19.18
CA SER A 303 -4.25 -13.37 17.88
C SER A 303 -3.85 -14.38 16.81
N THR A 304 -2.70 -15.06 16.86
CA THR A 304 -2.31 -16.12 15.91
C THR A 304 -3.31 -17.29 15.85
N TRP A 305 -3.99 -17.67 16.92
CA TRP A 305 -5.04 -18.71 16.90
C TRP A 305 -6.37 -18.16 16.36
N ARG A 306 -6.73 -16.90 16.63
CA ARG A 306 -7.82 -16.22 15.91
C ARG A 306 -7.45 -15.91 14.45
N ILE A 307 -6.15 -15.84 14.15
CA ILE A 307 -5.49 -15.56 12.87
C ILE A 307 -4.83 -16.87 12.37
N LEU A 308 -5.34 -18.05 12.76
CA LEU A 308 -5.09 -19.27 11.98
C LEU A 308 -5.70 -19.12 10.56
N VAL A 309 -6.43 -18.02 10.35
CA VAL A 309 -6.68 -17.34 9.09
C VAL A 309 -5.73 -16.13 8.93
N PRO A 310 -4.43 -16.34 8.66
CA PRO A 310 -3.43 -15.28 8.43
C PRO A 310 -3.76 -14.37 7.26
N VAL A 311 -4.73 -14.76 6.43
CA VAL A 311 -5.29 -14.02 5.32
C VAL A 311 -5.58 -12.54 5.66
N GLN A 312 -5.97 -12.21 6.90
CA GLN A 312 -6.33 -10.82 7.26
C GLN A 312 -5.13 -9.88 7.45
N SER A 313 -4.17 -10.20 8.35
CA SER A 313 -3.04 -9.30 8.65
C SER A 313 -2.04 -9.21 7.50
N VAL A 314 -1.93 -10.32 6.76
CA VAL A 314 -1.21 -10.41 5.51
C VAL A 314 -1.73 -9.31 4.57
N GLY A 315 -3.04 -9.26 4.30
CA GLY A 315 -3.67 -8.26 3.44
C GLY A 315 -3.29 -6.80 3.76
N HIS A 316 -3.18 -6.43 5.04
CA HIS A 316 -2.79 -5.07 5.45
C HIS A 316 -1.39 -4.68 4.94
N ALA A 317 -0.42 -5.61 4.98
CA ALA A 317 0.93 -5.36 4.50
C ALA A 317 0.95 -5.12 2.97
N ALA A 318 0.14 -5.86 2.21
CA ALA A 318 -0.01 -5.62 0.78
C ALA A 318 -0.65 -4.26 0.48
N HIS A 319 -1.68 -3.87 1.23
CA HIS A 319 -2.36 -2.58 1.02
C HIS A 319 -1.42 -1.41 1.30
N VAL A 320 -0.72 -1.44 2.43
CA VAL A 320 0.29 -0.42 2.79
C VAL A 320 1.44 -0.42 1.78
N GLY A 321 1.94 -1.58 1.36
CA GLY A 321 2.99 -1.70 0.37
C GLY A 321 2.61 -1.13 -0.99
N GLY A 322 1.41 -1.47 -1.47
CA GLY A 322 0.82 -0.91 -2.68
C GLY A 322 0.75 0.61 -2.61
N PHE A 323 0.22 1.15 -1.51
CA PHE A 323 0.18 2.59 -1.27
C PHE A 323 1.56 3.26 -1.31
N MET A 324 2.57 2.68 -0.65
CA MET A 324 3.93 3.22 -0.62
C MET A 324 4.57 3.26 -2.01
N VAL A 325 4.39 2.20 -2.80
CA VAL A 325 4.86 2.20 -4.21
C VAL A 325 4.10 3.23 -5.03
N GLY A 326 2.78 3.35 -4.84
CA GLY A 326 1.96 4.38 -5.46
C GLY A 326 2.43 5.80 -5.18
N LEU A 327 2.72 6.12 -3.90
CA LEU A 327 3.33 7.39 -3.49
C LEU A 327 4.65 7.63 -4.23
N GLY A 328 5.53 6.61 -4.25
CA GLY A 328 6.81 6.67 -4.96
C GLY A 328 6.66 6.95 -6.45
N MET A 329 5.73 6.28 -7.12
CA MET A 329 5.39 6.52 -8.53
C MET A 329 4.89 7.95 -8.75
N GLY A 330 4.02 8.47 -7.87
CA GLY A 330 3.50 9.83 -7.95
C GLY A 330 4.58 10.89 -7.82
N TYR A 331 5.48 10.76 -6.84
CA TYR A 331 6.62 11.67 -6.67
C TYR A 331 7.63 11.57 -7.81
N CYS A 332 7.91 10.35 -8.29
CA CYS A 332 8.75 10.13 -9.46
C CYS A 332 8.18 10.87 -10.69
N TRP A 333 6.87 10.77 -10.91
CA TRP A 333 6.21 11.46 -12.02
C TRP A 333 6.23 13.00 -11.87
N LEU A 334 6.05 13.53 -10.65
CA LEU A 334 6.23 14.96 -10.37
C LEU A 334 7.66 15.43 -10.70
N TRP A 335 8.66 14.63 -10.31
CA TRP A 335 10.06 14.93 -10.58
C TRP A 335 10.36 14.92 -12.08
N VAL A 336 9.93 13.90 -12.82
CA VAL A 336 10.05 13.82 -14.29
C VAL A 336 9.42 15.05 -14.95
N ARG A 337 8.22 15.46 -14.52
CA ARG A 337 7.54 16.65 -15.04
C ARG A 337 8.30 17.93 -14.73
N LYS A 338 8.86 18.08 -13.54
CA LYS A 338 9.73 19.21 -13.17
C LYS A 338 10.98 19.26 -14.06
N CYS A 339 11.67 18.13 -14.24
CA CYS A 339 12.84 18.04 -15.11
C CYS A 339 12.51 18.37 -16.57
N ARG A 340 11.37 17.91 -17.11
CA ARG A 340 10.92 18.27 -18.45
C ARG A 340 10.63 19.77 -18.58
N ARG A 341 9.96 20.37 -17.59
CA ARG A 341 9.72 21.83 -17.55
C ARG A 341 11.03 22.63 -17.51
N LEU A 342 11.99 22.20 -16.71
CA LEU A 342 13.32 22.84 -16.63
C LEU A 342 14.08 22.72 -17.96
N ARG A 343 14.07 21.55 -18.60
CA ARG A 343 14.67 21.36 -19.93
C ARG A 343 14.02 22.25 -20.98
N LEU A 344 12.68 22.32 -21.02
CA LEU A 344 11.95 23.19 -21.94
C LEU A 344 12.26 24.68 -21.68
N ALA A 345 12.33 25.10 -20.42
CA ALA A 345 12.71 26.47 -20.06
C ALA A 345 14.15 26.79 -20.50
N GLN A 346 15.10 25.86 -20.33
CA GLN A 346 16.47 25.99 -20.80
C GLN A 346 16.55 26.04 -22.33
N SER A 347 15.80 25.20 -23.04
CA SER A 347 15.72 25.22 -24.51
C SER A 347 15.14 26.54 -25.02
N ARG A 348 14.10 27.07 -24.37
CA ARG A 348 13.54 28.39 -24.70
C ARG A 348 14.53 29.53 -24.45
N ARG A 349 15.26 29.51 -23.33
CA ARG A 349 16.33 30.49 -23.05
C ARG A 349 17.44 30.44 -24.09
N ARG A 350 17.87 29.24 -24.48
CA ARG A 350 18.85 29.07 -25.57
C ARG A 350 18.32 29.60 -26.89
N ALA A 351 17.10 29.23 -27.28
CA ALA A 351 16.47 29.75 -28.51
C ALA A 351 16.33 31.28 -28.50
N ALA A 352 16.01 31.89 -27.35
CA ALA A 352 15.92 33.34 -27.20
C ALA A 352 17.27 34.06 -27.36
N GLN A 353 18.41 33.39 -27.08
CA GLN A 353 19.74 33.95 -27.33
C GLN A 353 20.10 34.00 -28.82
N TRP A 354 19.48 33.15 -29.65
CA TRP A 354 19.69 33.11 -31.11
C TRP A 354 18.76 34.04 -31.88
N LEU A 355 17.70 34.55 -31.25
CA LEU A 355 16.86 35.56 -31.89
C LEU A 355 17.62 36.88 -31.93
N PRO A 356 17.82 37.49 -33.13
CA PRO A 356 18.53 38.75 -33.24
C PRO A 356 17.85 39.78 -32.34
N ARG A 357 18.65 40.45 -31.49
CA ARG A 357 18.15 41.52 -30.62
C ARG A 357 17.44 42.55 -31.51
N PRO A 358 16.17 42.91 -31.22
CA PRO A 358 15.48 43.96 -31.97
C PRO A 358 16.26 45.26 -31.74
N GLY A 359 16.95 45.73 -32.79
CA GLY A 359 17.83 46.90 -32.72
C GLY A 359 19.07 46.82 -33.60
N MET A 360 19.49 45.64 -34.04
CA MET A 360 20.54 45.48 -35.06
C MET A 360 19.93 45.28 -36.45
N GLN A 361 19.00 46.15 -36.84
CA GLN A 361 18.73 46.36 -38.26
C GLN A 361 19.83 47.27 -38.79
N THR A 362 20.85 46.64 -39.36
CA THR A 362 21.79 47.26 -40.26
C THR A 362 20.99 48.03 -41.32
N TYR A 363 20.99 49.35 -41.22
CA TYR A 363 20.49 50.25 -42.25
C TYR A 363 21.34 50.01 -43.51
N VAL A 364 20.89 49.07 -44.34
CA VAL A 364 21.34 48.96 -45.71
C VAL A 364 20.73 50.17 -46.43
N HIS A 365 21.44 51.29 -46.42
CA HIS A 365 21.14 52.42 -47.27
C HIS A 365 21.29 51.98 -48.73
N ALA A 366 20.17 51.52 -49.30
CA ALA A 366 19.99 51.38 -50.74
C ALA A 366 20.12 52.78 -51.36
N ARG A 367 21.34 53.09 -51.83
CA ARG A 367 21.67 54.32 -52.53
C ARG A 367 21.04 54.24 -53.92
N SER A 368 19.77 54.62 -54.05
CA SER A 368 19.12 54.82 -55.35
C SER A 368 19.74 56.04 -56.01
N ARG A 369 20.68 55.82 -56.94
CA ARG A 369 21.08 56.85 -57.90
C ARG A 369 20.14 56.72 -59.09
N PHE A 370 19.14 57.59 -59.11
CA PHE A 370 18.59 58.11 -60.37
C PHE A 370 19.65 58.98 -61.04
#